data_AF-A0A090KMJ5-F1
#
_entry.id   AF-A0A090KMJ5-F1
#
_cell.length_a   1.000
_cell.length_b   1.000
_cell.length_c   1.000
_cell.angle_alpha   90.00
_cell.angle_beta   90.00
_cell.angle_gamma   90.00
#
_symmetry.space_group_name_H-M   'P 1'
#
loop_
_entity.id
_entity.type
_entity.pdbx_description
1 polymer ?
#
loop_
_entity_poly.entity_id
_entity_poly.type
_entity_poly.pdbx_seq_one_letter_code
_entity_poly.pdbx_strand_id
1 'polypeptide(L)'
;MSGRKFQIVVLDRGFVYAGHVAIEGDWVDIEDAINLRYWGTTRGLGQLALEGPTDGTKIDRVGHVRAPIRALISLIDTREESWTQS
;
A
#
# COMPACT_ATOMS: atom_id res chain seq x y z
N MET A 1 1.51 -16.96 14.87
CA MET A 1 1.70 -15.53 14.58
C MET A 1 0.79 -15.17 13.43
N SER A 2 -0.28 -14.41 13.67
CA SER A 2 -1.05 -13.85 12.55
C SER A 2 -0.18 -12.73 11.97
N GLY A 3 0.66 -13.06 11.00
CA GLY A 3 1.56 -12.09 10.37
C GLY A 3 0.76 -11.01 9.65
N ARG A 4 1.19 -9.75 9.77
CA ARG A 4 0.62 -8.64 9.01
C ARG A 4 0.74 -8.95 7.52
N LYS A 5 -0.33 -8.68 6.76
CA LYS A 5 -0.32 -8.86 5.31
C LYS A 5 0.32 -7.64 4.66
N PHE A 6 1.13 -7.84 3.63
CA PHE A 6 1.56 -6.75 2.77
C PHE A 6 0.42 -6.39 1.81
N GLN A 7 -0.07 -5.15 1.87
CA GLN A 7 -1.26 -4.71 1.15
C GLN A 7 -1.05 -3.33 0.55
N ILE A 8 -1.75 -3.04 -0.55
CA ILE A 8 -1.94 -1.68 -1.02
C ILE A 8 -3.10 -1.06 -0.21
N VAL A 9 -2.83 0.05 0.45
CA VAL A 9 -3.76 0.79 1.28
C VAL A 9 -4.21 2.04 0.54
N VAL A 10 -5.48 2.09 0.15
CA VAL A 10 -6.07 3.27 -0.49
C VAL A 10 -6.78 4.07 0.58
N LEU A 11 -6.29 5.28 0.83
CA LEU A 11 -6.89 6.24 1.74
C LEU A 11 -7.62 7.35 0.96
N ASP A 12 -8.39 8.15 1.68
CA ASP A 12 -9.05 9.32 1.14
C ASP A 12 -8.03 10.36 0.59
N ARG A 13 -8.54 11.34 -0.19
CA ARG A 13 -7.73 12.43 -0.76
C ARG A 13 -6.55 12.01 -1.65
N GLY A 14 -6.62 10.81 -2.22
CA GLY A 14 -5.65 10.34 -3.22
C GLY A 14 -4.37 9.75 -2.62
N PHE A 15 -4.32 9.51 -1.31
CA PHE A 15 -3.18 8.83 -0.70
C PHE A 15 -3.27 7.32 -0.95
N VAL A 16 -2.19 6.76 -1.49
CA VAL A 16 -2.04 5.31 -1.66
C VAL A 16 -0.70 4.88 -1.10
N TYR A 17 -0.74 3.86 -0.25
CA TYR A 17 0.45 3.25 0.34
C TYR A 17 0.54 1.77 -0.02
N ALA A 18 1.71 1.19 0.10
CA ALA A 18 1.92 -0.25 0.20
C ALA A 18 2.77 -0.54 1.44
N GLY A 19 2.49 -1.60 2.18
CA GLY A 19 3.20 -1.93 3.41
C GLY A 19 2.54 -3.08 4.18
N HIS A 20 3.11 -3.46 5.32
CA HIS A 20 2.54 -4.47 6.21
C HIS A 20 1.45 -3.84 7.07
N VAL A 21 0.22 -4.31 6.93
CA VAL A 21 -0.94 -3.65 7.53
C VAL A 21 -1.47 -4.42 8.74
N ALA A 22 -1.83 -3.67 9.78
CA ALA A 22 -2.76 -4.09 10.82
C ALA A 22 -3.86 -3.04 11.01
N ILE A 23 -5.06 -3.51 11.36
CA ILE A 23 -6.13 -2.63 11.82
C ILE A 23 -6.21 -2.78 13.34
N GLU A 24 -5.93 -1.70 14.05
CA GLU A 24 -5.84 -1.67 15.51
C GLU A 24 -6.77 -0.57 16.06
N GLY A 25 -7.96 -0.97 16.52
CA GLY A 25 -9.01 -0.05 16.93
C GLY A 25 -9.47 0.85 15.77
N ASP A 26 -9.36 2.16 15.95
CA ASP A 26 -9.74 3.15 14.94
C ASP A 26 -8.60 3.54 13.97
N TRP A 27 -7.51 2.76 13.95
CA TRP A 27 -6.32 3.04 13.17
C TRP A 27 -6.00 1.92 12.18
N VAL A 28 -5.53 2.33 11.00
CA VAL A 28 -4.83 1.51 10.03
C VAL A 28 -3.35 1.80 10.21
N ASP A 29 -2.64 0.81 10.75
CA ASP A 29 -1.21 0.83 11.00
C ASP A 29 -0.49 0.18 9.81
N ILE A 30 0.40 0.91 9.14
CA ILE A 30 1.13 0.49 7.95
C ILE A 30 2.63 0.53 8.25
N GLU A 31 3.21 -0.62 8.55
CA GLU A 31 4.65 -0.79 8.73
C GLU A 31 5.36 -0.89 7.37
N ASP A 32 6.64 -0.48 7.33
CA ASP A 32 7.46 -0.42 6.10
C ASP A 32 6.74 0.25 4.92
N ALA A 33 5.99 1.31 5.21
CA ALA A 33 5.12 1.97 4.28
C ALA A 33 5.89 2.65 3.14
N ILE A 34 5.36 2.44 1.94
CA ILE A 34 5.80 3.00 0.67
C ILE A 34 4.65 3.86 0.14
N ASN A 35 4.87 5.16 -0.04
CA ASN A 35 3.88 6.03 -0.67
C ASN A 35 3.97 5.92 -2.20
N LEU A 36 2.83 5.68 -2.86
CA LEU A 36 2.73 5.57 -4.31
C LEU A 36 2.29 6.92 -4.90
N ARG A 37 3.24 7.84 -5.13
CA ARG A 37 2.97 9.18 -5.67
C ARG A 37 2.45 9.17 -7.10
N TYR A 38 2.91 8.21 -7.89
CA TYR A 38 2.43 8.00 -9.26
C TYR A 38 2.41 6.52 -9.55
N TRP A 39 1.25 5.99 -9.96
CA TRP A 39 1.04 4.55 -10.09
C TRP A 39 1.62 3.98 -11.40
N GLY A 40 1.70 4.78 -12.47
CA GLY A 40 2.23 4.31 -13.76
C GLY A 40 1.51 3.09 -14.34
N THR A 41 0.22 2.92 -14.03
CA THR A 41 -0.60 1.77 -14.46
C THR A 41 -1.45 2.09 -15.68
N THR A 42 -1.72 1.09 -16.52
CA THR A 42 -2.75 1.15 -17.57
C THR A 42 -4.01 0.36 -17.24
N ARG A 43 -3.95 -0.52 -16.22
CA ARG A 43 -5.07 -1.35 -15.75
C ARG A 43 -5.49 -1.04 -14.30
N GLY A 44 -5.21 0.18 -13.85
CA GLY A 44 -5.49 0.64 -12.48
C GLY A 44 -4.65 -0.06 -11.41
N LEU A 45 -5.00 0.17 -10.13
CA LEU A 45 -4.24 -0.33 -8.97
C LEU A 45 -4.15 -1.87 -8.89
N GLY A 46 -5.12 -2.59 -9.46
CA GLY A 46 -5.08 -4.05 -9.54
C GLY A 46 -3.85 -4.56 -10.30
N GLN A 47 -3.33 -3.78 -11.25
CA GLN A 47 -2.07 -4.09 -11.91
C GLN A 47 -0.92 -4.16 -10.89
N LEU A 48 -0.81 -3.16 -10.00
CA LEU A 48 0.23 -3.13 -8.97
C LEU A 48 0.08 -4.28 -7.97
N ALA A 49 -1.16 -4.64 -7.63
CA ALA A 49 -1.43 -5.73 -6.70
C ALA A 49 -1.03 -7.11 -7.26
N LEU A 50 -1.16 -7.30 -8.57
CA LEU A 50 -0.87 -8.58 -9.23
C LEU A 50 0.58 -8.67 -9.71
N GLU A 51 1.16 -7.57 -10.18
CA GLU A 51 2.45 -7.55 -10.90
C GLU A 51 3.55 -6.79 -10.14
N GLY A 52 3.20 -6.02 -9.10
CA GLY A 52 4.13 -5.11 -8.43
C GLY A 52 4.26 -3.75 -9.15
N PRO A 53 5.20 -2.89 -8.72
CA PRO A 53 5.46 -1.60 -9.35
C PRO A 53 5.88 -1.75 -10.81
N THR A 54 5.43 -0.82 -11.64
CA THR A 54 5.87 -0.67 -13.04
C THR A 54 7.06 0.29 -13.14
N ASP A 55 7.73 0.35 -14.30
CA ASP A 55 8.78 1.36 -14.59
C ASP A 55 8.29 2.81 -14.41
N GLY A 56 6.99 3.02 -14.63
CA GLY A 56 6.32 4.29 -14.42
C GLY A 56 6.11 4.61 -12.95
N THR A 57 6.03 3.60 -12.07
CA THR A 57 5.67 3.79 -10.66
C THR A 57 6.72 4.65 -9.95
N LYS A 58 6.28 5.68 -9.23
CA LYS A 58 7.15 6.54 -8.40
C LYS A 58 6.81 6.34 -6.94
N ILE A 59 7.76 5.77 -6.21
CA ILE A 59 7.62 5.39 -4.82
C ILE A 59 8.51 6.24 -3.92
N ASP A 60 8.03 6.55 -2.72
CA ASP A 60 8.86 7.07 -1.63
C ASP A 60 8.71 6.17 -0.40
N ARG A 61 9.83 5.77 0.22
CA ARG A 61 9.82 5.05 1.50
C ARG A 61 9.59 6.04 2.63
N VAL A 62 8.55 5.82 3.44
CA VAL A 62 8.10 6.78 4.46
C VAL A 62 8.15 6.22 5.89
N GLY A 63 8.44 4.92 6.07
CA GLY A 63 8.56 4.29 7.39
C GLY A 63 7.21 3.81 7.92
N HIS A 64 6.84 4.18 9.15
CA HIS A 64 5.55 3.77 9.75
C HIS A 64 4.49 4.85 9.54
N VAL A 65 3.38 4.49 8.91
CA VAL A 65 2.23 5.38 8.69
C VAL A 65 1.05 4.90 9.53
N ARG A 66 0.40 5.83 10.24
CA ARG A 66 -0.87 5.60 10.93
C ARG A 66 -1.95 6.48 10.31
N ALA A 67 -3.01 5.84 9.82
CA ALA A 67 -4.16 6.53 9.25
C ALA A 67 -5.43 6.19 10.03
N PRO A 68 -6.38 7.12 10.22
CA PRO A 68 -7.63 6.78 10.87
C PRO A 68 -8.46 5.86 9.95
N ILE A 69 -9.10 4.83 10.50
CA ILE A 69 -9.88 3.84 9.73
C ILE A 69 -11.00 4.48 8.90
N ARG A 70 -11.56 5.62 9.35
CA ARG A 70 -12.55 6.39 8.59
C ARG A 70 -12.05 6.93 7.25
N ALA A 71 -10.73 7.04 7.06
CA ALA A 71 -10.11 7.47 5.82
C ALA A 71 -9.78 6.29 4.90
N LEU A 72 -9.94 5.04 5.35
CA LEU A 72 -9.69 3.86 4.55
C LEU A 72 -10.79 3.67 3.51
N ILE A 73 -10.40 3.63 2.24
CA ILE A 73 -11.30 3.35 1.12
C ILE A 73 -11.26 1.86 0.78
N SER A 74 -10.06 1.27 0.70
CA SER A 74 -9.89 -0.16 0.44
C SER A 74 -8.50 -0.66 0.83
N LEU A 75 -8.42 -1.94 1.18
CA LEU A 75 -7.18 -2.71 1.24
C LEU A 75 -7.16 -3.69 0.08
N ILE A 76 -6.04 -3.77 -0.64
CA ILE A 76 -5.85 -4.70 -1.75
C ILE A 76 -4.68 -5.62 -1.39
N ASP A 77 -4.96 -6.91 -1.23
CA ASP A 77 -3.92 -7.92 -1.00
C ASP A 77 -2.95 -7.94 -2.19
N THR A 78 -1.66 -7.90 -1.91
CA THR A 78 -0.59 -7.98 -2.92
C THR A 78 0.51 -8.89 -2.41
N ARG A 79 1.34 -9.37 -3.34
CA ARG A 79 2.52 -10.19 -3.06
C ARG A 79 3.70 -9.32 -2.70
N GLU A 80 4.24 -9.43 -1.49
CA GLU A 80 5.40 -8.65 -1.03
C GLU A 80 6.63 -8.86 -1.93
N GLU A 81 6.82 -10.08 -2.43
CA GLU A 81 7.93 -10.43 -3.32
C GLU A 81 7.93 -9.64 -4.64
N SER A 82 6.78 -9.12 -5.06
CA SER A 82 6.67 -8.27 -6.25
C SER A 82 7.18 -6.85 -5.99
N TRP A 83 7.37 -6.44 -4.73
CA TRP A 83 7.78 -5.08 -4.34
C TRP A 83 9.25 -4.96 -3.94
N THR A 84 10.00 -6.06 -3.96
CA THR A 84 11.40 -6.12 -3.46
C THR A 84 12.44 -5.59 -4.46
N GLN A 85 12.06 -5.31 -5.72
CA GLN A 85 12.98 -4.95 -6.81
C GLN A 85 13.05 -3.45 -7.16
N SER A 86 12.62 -2.57 -6.26
CA SER A 86 12.54 -1.12 -6.52
C SER A 86 13.26 -0.23 -5.51
#